data_AF-A0A6B0V1V3-F1
#
_entry.id   AF-A0A6B0V1V3-F1
#
_cell.length_a   1.000
_cell.length_b   1.000
_cell.length_c   1.000
_cell.angle_alpha   90.00
_cell.angle_beta   90.00
_cell.angle_gamma   90.00
#
_symmetry.space_group_name_H-M   'P 1'
#
loop_
_entity.id
_entity.type
_entity.pdbx_description
1 polymer ?
#
loop_
_entity_poly.entity_id
_entity_poly.type
_entity_poly.pdbx_seq_one_letter_code
_entity_poly.pdbx_strand_id
1 'polypeptide(L)'
;MLVWKVALFLLGTATGARIEEGYVYPRILEERSSDGLKLVSVDGKTTLRLEKVSVLAETLLMTSYDENGQMTHTLIQAEEIEKHHYRDRDRHASLMVRDTENGLEMTGMVDAVTRIEPVLTAPRSLDGSLPHRLHTMADEDLERLKKIATPIKTPMSSLLNDVIQTFKGRPHRLLPGRTPLTAMTSFSSSKLDVV
;
A
#
# COMPACT_ATOMS: atom_id res chain seq x y z
N MET A 1 -38.44 -25.65 -53.00
CA MET A 1 -37.02 -25.25 -52.81
C MET A 1 -36.92 -24.05 -51.88
N LEU A 2 -37.32 -24.20 -50.61
CA LEU A 2 -37.36 -23.08 -49.66
C LEU A 2 -37.23 -23.57 -48.21
N VAL A 3 -36.34 -24.53 -47.95
CA VAL A 3 -36.12 -25.06 -46.59
C VAL A 3 -34.68 -24.86 -46.11
N TRP A 4 -33.75 -24.59 -47.04
CA TRP A 4 -32.35 -24.28 -46.74
C TRP A 4 -32.16 -22.90 -46.09
N LYS A 5 -33.00 -21.90 -46.40
CA LYS A 5 -32.77 -20.51 -45.98
C LYS A 5 -33.05 -20.25 -44.49
N VAL A 6 -33.73 -21.16 -43.80
CA VAL A 6 -34.05 -21.01 -42.37
C VAL A 6 -32.91 -21.51 -41.48
N ALA A 7 -31.97 -22.30 -42.02
CA ALA A 7 -30.80 -22.78 -41.28
C ALA A 7 -29.69 -21.70 -41.10
N LEU A 8 -29.80 -20.56 -41.78
CA LEU A 8 -28.80 -19.47 -41.70
C LEU A 8 -29.22 -18.34 -40.74
N PHE A 9 -30.20 -18.58 -39.87
CA PHE A 9 -30.71 -17.58 -38.92
C PHE A 9 -30.45 -17.94 -37.44
N LEU A 10 -29.43 -18.78 -37.19
CA LEU A 10 -28.90 -19.08 -35.86
C LEU A 10 -27.41 -18.74 -35.75
N LEU A 11 -26.97 -17.68 -36.44
CA LEU A 11 -25.63 -17.10 -36.26
C LEU A 11 -25.75 -15.71 -35.63
N GLY A 12 -26.36 -15.65 -34.46
CA GLY A 12 -26.31 -14.50 -33.57
C GLY A 12 -25.29 -14.80 -32.47
N THR A 13 -24.01 -14.59 -32.75
CA THR A 13 -22.94 -14.63 -31.75
C THR A 13 -23.13 -13.45 -30.81
N ALA A 14 -23.88 -13.65 -29.73
CA ALA A 14 -23.70 -12.84 -28.53
C ALA A 14 -22.39 -13.27 -27.88
N THR A 15 -21.26 -12.81 -28.42
CA THR A 15 -20.05 -12.62 -27.62
C THR A 15 -20.37 -11.53 -26.62
N GLY A 16 -21.15 -11.88 -25.58
CA GLY A 16 -21.04 -11.18 -24.33
C GLY A 16 -19.59 -11.36 -23.91
N ALA A 17 -18.80 -10.31 -24.04
CA ALA A 17 -17.54 -10.22 -23.33
C ALA A 17 -17.90 -10.29 -21.84
N ARG A 18 -17.98 -11.51 -21.32
CA ARG A 18 -17.77 -11.75 -19.91
C ARG A 18 -16.33 -11.33 -19.73
N ILE A 19 -16.13 -10.10 -19.27
CA ILE A 19 -14.88 -9.75 -18.62
C ILE A 19 -14.86 -10.71 -17.43
N GLU A 20 -14.20 -11.86 -17.58
CA GLU A 20 -13.83 -12.62 -16.40
C GLU A 20 -12.98 -11.65 -15.59
N GLU A 21 -13.52 -11.19 -14.46
CA GLU A 21 -12.70 -10.65 -13.40
C GLU A 21 -11.78 -11.79 -12.96
N GLY A 22 -10.66 -11.94 -13.67
CA GLY A 22 -9.72 -13.02 -13.46
C GLY A 22 -9.09 -12.84 -12.09
N TYR A 23 -9.21 -13.86 -11.24
CA TYR A 23 -8.39 -13.93 -10.04
C TYR A 23 -6.94 -14.18 -10.45
N VAL A 24 -6.03 -13.49 -9.78
CA VAL A 24 -4.60 -13.75 -9.85
C VAL A 24 -4.16 -14.50 -8.60
N TYR A 25 -3.06 -15.23 -8.70
CA TYR A 25 -2.54 -16.07 -7.62
C TYR A 25 -1.07 -15.73 -7.44
N PRO A 26 -0.75 -14.75 -6.59
CA PRO A 26 0.63 -14.32 -6.40
C PRO A 26 1.51 -15.44 -5.84
N ARG A 27 2.73 -15.54 -6.34
CA ARG A 27 3.68 -16.61 -6.01
C ARG A 27 5.08 -16.06 -5.83
N ILE A 28 5.76 -16.57 -4.82
CA ILE A 28 7.17 -16.29 -4.60
C ILE A 28 7.98 -17.08 -5.65
N LEU A 29 8.82 -16.38 -6.39
CA LEU A 29 9.76 -16.95 -7.34
C LEU A 29 11.13 -17.17 -6.68
N GLU A 30 11.55 -16.22 -5.86
CA GLU A 30 12.81 -16.26 -5.13
C GLU A 30 12.68 -15.46 -3.83
N GLU A 31 13.32 -15.95 -2.76
CA GLU A 31 13.42 -15.24 -1.49
C GLU A 31 14.84 -15.37 -0.95
N ARG A 32 15.48 -14.24 -0.72
CA ARG A 32 16.83 -14.16 -0.18
C ARG A 32 16.75 -13.59 1.23
N SER A 33 17.09 -14.41 2.22
CA SER A 33 16.99 -14.03 3.63
C SER A 33 18.03 -12.98 4.04
N SER A 34 19.16 -12.88 3.34
CA SER A 34 20.28 -12.01 3.71
C SER A 34 20.09 -10.54 3.33
N ASP A 35 19.32 -10.25 2.29
CA ASP A 35 19.07 -8.89 1.78
C ASP A 35 17.60 -8.46 1.93
N GLY A 36 16.73 -9.36 2.43
CA GLY A 36 15.30 -9.07 2.62
C GLY A 36 14.57 -8.87 1.30
N LEU A 37 15.13 -9.37 0.18
CA LEU A 37 14.53 -9.30 -1.14
C LEU A 37 13.60 -10.48 -1.39
N LYS A 38 12.41 -10.19 -1.90
CA LYS A 38 11.43 -11.19 -2.35
C LYS A 38 11.04 -10.90 -3.80
N LEU A 39 11.24 -11.87 -4.69
CA LEU A 39 10.80 -11.77 -6.08
C LEU A 39 9.44 -12.46 -6.20
N VAL A 40 8.41 -11.73 -6.58
CA VAL A 40 7.02 -12.21 -6.59
C VAL A 40 6.42 -12.07 -7.97
N SER A 41 5.87 -13.16 -8.50
CA SER A 41 4.98 -13.12 -9.67
C SER A 41 3.57 -12.81 -9.21
N VAL A 42 2.94 -11.79 -9.77
CA VAL A 42 1.55 -11.40 -9.44
C VAL A 42 0.56 -12.22 -10.26
N ASP A 43 0.75 -12.26 -11.59
CA ASP A 43 -0.18 -12.85 -12.56
C ASP A 43 0.52 -13.67 -13.66
N GLY A 44 1.81 -14.00 -13.46
CA GLY A 44 2.64 -14.69 -14.46
C GLY A 44 3.27 -13.77 -15.53
N LYS A 45 2.83 -12.52 -15.63
CA LYS A 45 3.39 -11.50 -16.54
C LYS A 45 4.09 -10.38 -15.78
N THR A 46 3.54 -10.04 -14.64
CA THR A 46 3.98 -8.98 -13.74
C THR A 46 4.82 -9.60 -12.63
N THR A 47 6.11 -9.26 -12.60
CA THR A 47 7.01 -9.62 -11.50
C THR A 47 7.38 -8.39 -10.69
N LEU A 48 7.34 -8.49 -9.37
CA LEU A 48 7.73 -7.45 -8.43
C LEU A 48 9.02 -7.84 -7.73
N ARG A 49 9.94 -6.88 -7.63
CA ARG A 49 11.15 -6.97 -6.83
C ARG A 49 10.89 -6.23 -5.52
N LEU A 50 10.47 -7.00 -4.52
CA LEU A 50 10.05 -6.47 -3.23
C LEU A 50 11.25 -6.32 -2.30
N GLU A 51 11.51 -5.08 -1.91
CA GLU A 51 12.47 -4.67 -0.86
C GLU A 51 11.71 -4.41 0.43
N LYS A 52 12.18 -4.97 1.56
CA LYS A 52 11.60 -4.67 2.86
C LYS A 52 11.72 -3.17 3.17
N VAL A 53 10.61 -2.57 3.60
CA VAL A 53 10.61 -1.18 4.05
C VAL A 53 11.32 -1.10 5.40
N SER A 54 12.20 -0.12 5.54
CA SER A 54 12.76 0.29 6.82
C SER A 54 12.55 1.80 6.96
N VAL A 55 11.94 2.19 8.06
CA VAL A 55 11.81 3.57 8.50
C VAL A 55 12.97 3.88 9.45
N LEU A 56 13.43 5.13 9.45
CA LEU A 56 14.60 5.54 10.24
C LEU A 56 14.29 5.74 11.74
N ALA A 57 13.02 5.63 12.15
CA ALA A 57 12.56 5.93 13.49
C ALA A 57 12.06 4.68 14.20
N GLU A 58 12.37 4.52 15.49
CA GLU A 58 11.92 3.38 16.32
C GLU A 58 10.40 3.42 16.61
N THR A 59 9.83 4.63 16.73
CA THR A 59 8.40 4.81 17.06
C THR A 59 7.75 5.86 16.17
N LEU A 60 6.49 5.61 15.83
CA LEU A 60 5.63 6.52 15.07
C LEU A 60 4.47 7.00 15.94
N LEU A 61 4.11 8.27 15.82
CA LEU A 61 2.94 8.86 16.48
C LEU A 61 1.76 8.83 15.51
N MET A 62 0.82 7.91 15.71
CA MET A 62 -0.44 7.90 15.00
C MET A 62 -1.42 8.88 15.63
N THR A 63 -2.05 9.69 14.81
CA THR A 63 -3.15 10.57 15.22
C THR A 63 -4.41 10.13 14.49
N SER A 64 -5.44 9.74 15.24
CA SER A 64 -6.73 9.30 14.72
C SER A 64 -7.84 10.20 15.24
N TYR A 65 -8.90 10.34 14.45
CA TYR A 65 -10.12 11.05 14.83
C TYR A 65 -11.26 10.05 14.85
N ASP A 66 -12.05 10.04 15.92
CA ASP A 66 -13.30 9.28 15.96
C ASP A 66 -14.43 10.00 15.18
N GLU A 67 -15.60 9.37 15.09
CA GLU A 67 -16.77 9.95 14.41
C GLU A 67 -17.25 11.28 15.03
N ASN A 68 -16.89 11.55 16.29
CA ASN A 68 -17.19 12.78 16.99
C ASN A 68 -16.09 13.85 16.82
N GLY A 69 -15.03 13.55 16.06
CA GLY A 69 -13.86 14.40 15.89
C GLY A 69 -12.90 14.41 17.09
N GLN A 70 -13.06 13.51 18.05
CA GLN A 70 -12.14 13.36 19.17
C GLN A 70 -10.80 12.82 18.67
N MET A 71 -9.74 13.59 18.91
CA MET A 71 -8.39 13.24 18.53
C MET A 71 -7.75 12.30 19.56
N THR A 72 -7.21 11.19 19.07
CA THR A 72 -6.42 10.24 19.87
C THR A 72 -5.01 10.15 19.32
N HIS A 73 -4.01 10.11 20.22
CA HIS A 73 -2.62 9.88 19.88
C HIS A 73 -2.17 8.51 20.36
N THR A 74 -1.59 7.73 19.47
CA THR A 74 -1.09 6.38 19.77
C THR A 74 0.35 6.27 19.31
N LEU A 75 1.25 5.86 20.21
CA LEU A 75 2.60 5.48 19.84
C LEU A 75 2.58 4.06 19.28
N ILE A 76 3.10 3.89 18.08
CA ILE A 76 3.22 2.62 17.37
C ILE A 76 4.69 2.31 17.19
N GLN A 77 5.09 1.08 17.52
CA GLN A 77 6.44 0.60 17.22
C GLN A 77 6.60 0.50 15.72
N ALA A 78 7.64 1.13 15.17
CA ALA A 78 7.85 1.19 13.75
C ALA A 78 8.09 -0.20 13.16
N GLU A 79 8.70 -1.10 13.93
CA GLU A 79 8.93 -2.50 13.56
C GLU A 79 7.62 -3.22 13.25
N GLU A 80 6.52 -2.88 13.93
CA GLU A 80 5.21 -3.49 13.68
C GLU A 80 4.67 -3.10 12.29
N ILE A 81 4.98 -1.89 11.83
CA ILE A 81 4.61 -1.40 10.51
C ILE A 81 5.53 -2.00 9.44
N GLU A 82 6.83 -2.05 9.70
CA GLU A 82 7.84 -2.58 8.76
C GLU A 82 7.73 -4.08 8.54
N LYS A 83 7.28 -4.83 9.56
CA LYS A 83 7.35 -6.30 9.61
C LYS A 83 6.89 -6.97 8.33
N HIS A 84 5.81 -6.46 7.74
CA HIS A 84 5.16 -7.01 6.56
C HIS A 84 5.15 -6.05 5.38
N HIS A 85 5.81 -4.89 5.47
CA HIS A 85 5.71 -3.86 4.43
C HIS A 85 6.90 -3.93 3.47
N TYR A 86 6.59 -3.98 2.19
CA TYR A 86 7.55 -4.08 1.10
C TYR A 86 7.27 -3.02 0.04
N ARG A 87 8.32 -2.64 -0.69
CA ARG A 87 8.21 -1.75 -1.83
C ARG A 87 8.96 -2.27 -3.05
N ASP A 88 8.47 -1.91 -4.23
CA ASP A 88 9.21 -2.00 -5.49
C ASP A 88 9.35 -0.58 -6.02
N ARG A 89 10.57 -0.04 -6.00
CA ARG A 89 10.83 1.35 -6.42
C ARG A 89 10.61 1.54 -7.91
N ASP A 90 10.96 0.55 -8.72
CA ASP A 90 10.93 0.65 -10.17
C ASP A 90 9.49 0.62 -10.69
N ARG A 91 8.60 -0.08 -9.97
CA ARG A 91 7.17 -0.15 -10.31
C ARG A 91 6.30 0.78 -9.49
N HIS A 92 6.86 1.50 -8.53
CA HIS A 92 6.11 2.31 -7.55
C HIS A 92 5.09 1.47 -6.75
N ALA A 93 5.46 0.23 -6.41
CA ALA A 93 4.63 -0.66 -5.62
C ALA A 93 4.86 -0.45 -4.12
N SER A 94 3.80 -0.57 -3.32
CA SER A 94 3.83 -0.55 -1.85
C SER A 94 2.82 -1.56 -1.32
N LEU A 95 3.30 -2.61 -0.68
CA LEU A 95 2.53 -3.83 -0.40
C LEU A 95 2.76 -4.33 1.01
N MET A 96 1.67 -4.66 1.71
CA MET A 96 1.73 -5.53 2.86
C MET A 96 1.70 -6.98 2.36
N VAL A 97 2.71 -7.77 2.77
CA VAL A 97 2.90 -9.15 2.31
C VAL A 97 3.04 -10.06 3.52
N ARG A 98 2.21 -11.11 3.56
CA ARG A 98 2.22 -12.13 4.62
C ARG A 98 2.30 -13.51 3.97
N ASP A 99 3.30 -14.28 4.39
CA ASP A 99 3.38 -15.69 4.02
C ASP A 99 2.33 -16.46 4.83
N THR A 100 1.48 -17.22 4.15
CA THR A 100 0.48 -18.10 4.78
C THR A 100 0.73 -19.54 4.37
N GLU A 101 0.15 -20.50 5.09
CA GLU A 101 0.22 -21.92 4.71
C GLU A 101 -0.34 -22.19 3.30
N ASN A 102 -1.25 -21.32 2.83
CA ASN A 102 -1.99 -21.47 1.59
C ASN A 102 -1.56 -20.43 0.54
N GLY A 103 -0.29 -20.02 0.58
CA GLY A 103 0.29 -19.07 -0.38
C GLY A 103 0.47 -17.67 0.18
N LEU A 104 0.66 -16.70 -0.72
CA LEU A 104 1.02 -15.33 -0.36
C LEU A 104 -0.24 -14.48 -0.21
N GLU A 105 -0.41 -13.80 0.92
CA GLU A 105 -1.42 -12.75 1.08
C GLU A 105 -0.78 -11.39 0.79
N MET A 106 -1.33 -10.67 -0.18
CA MET A 106 -0.84 -9.36 -0.61
C MET A 106 -1.97 -8.33 -0.60
N THR A 107 -1.73 -7.20 0.05
CA THR A 107 -2.63 -6.04 0.00
C THR A 107 -1.83 -4.78 -0.27
N GLY A 108 -2.30 -3.94 -1.18
CA GLY A 108 -1.69 -2.64 -1.45
C GLY A 108 -1.62 -2.32 -2.93
N MET A 109 -0.65 -1.50 -3.31
CA MET A 109 -0.47 -1.04 -4.69
C MET A 109 0.63 -1.86 -5.37
N VAL A 110 0.32 -2.51 -6.49
CA VAL A 110 1.30 -3.26 -7.30
C VAL A 110 2.02 -2.36 -8.31
N ASP A 111 1.45 -1.20 -8.58
CA ASP A 111 2.06 -0.07 -9.30
C ASP A 111 1.37 1.24 -8.89
N ALA A 112 1.63 2.34 -9.59
CA ALA A 112 1.08 3.65 -9.28
C ALA A 112 -0.46 3.76 -9.29
N VAL A 113 -1.17 2.87 -9.99
CA VAL A 113 -2.63 2.98 -10.21
C VAL A 113 -3.39 1.69 -9.99
N THR A 114 -2.70 0.55 -9.84
CA THR A 114 -3.32 -0.76 -9.69
C THR A 114 -3.14 -1.28 -8.26
N ARG A 115 -4.27 -1.56 -7.62
CA ARG A 115 -4.39 -2.15 -6.29
C ARG A 115 -4.54 -3.67 -6.38
N ILE A 116 -3.94 -4.39 -5.44
CA ILE A 116 -4.18 -5.82 -5.20
C ILE A 116 -4.82 -6.02 -3.83
N GLU A 117 -5.77 -6.96 -3.76
CA GLU A 117 -6.38 -7.40 -2.49
C GLU A 117 -6.80 -8.88 -2.53
N PRO A 118 -6.79 -9.57 -1.39
CA PRO A 118 -7.22 -10.96 -1.30
C PRO A 118 -8.75 -11.09 -1.42
N VAL A 119 -9.22 -12.15 -2.08
CA VAL A 119 -10.65 -12.47 -2.22
C VAL A 119 -10.98 -13.74 -1.45
N LEU A 120 -11.26 -13.58 -0.16
CA LEU A 120 -11.46 -14.72 0.76
C LEU A 120 -12.71 -15.56 0.46
N THR A 121 -13.66 -15.02 -0.32
CA THR A 121 -14.91 -15.70 -0.70
C THR A 121 -14.79 -16.50 -1.99
N ALA A 122 -13.71 -16.31 -2.77
CA ALA A 122 -13.51 -17.00 -4.03
C ALA A 122 -12.85 -18.38 -3.82
N PRO A 123 -13.07 -19.35 -4.73
CA PRO A 123 -12.37 -20.62 -4.69
C PRO A 123 -10.86 -20.43 -4.75
N ARG A 124 -10.15 -21.15 -3.88
CA ARG A 124 -8.69 -21.30 -3.98
C ARG A 124 -8.32 -22.01 -5.28
N SER A 125 -7.09 -21.81 -5.74
CA SER A 125 -6.54 -22.60 -6.83
C SER A 125 -6.36 -24.06 -6.42
N LEU A 126 -6.08 -24.93 -7.41
CA LEU A 126 -5.86 -26.37 -7.19
C LEU A 126 -4.70 -26.67 -6.22
N ASP A 127 -3.70 -25.80 -6.17
CA ASP A 127 -2.56 -25.88 -5.24
C ASP A 127 -2.80 -25.16 -3.91
N GLY A 128 -4.02 -24.69 -3.65
CA GLY A 128 -4.41 -24.03 -2.41
C GLY A 128 -4.09 -22.53 -2.36
N SER A 129 -3.48 -21.95 -3.39
CA SER A 129 -3.13 -20.52 -3.43
C SER A 129 -4.35 -19.61 -3.22
N LEU A 130 -4.16 -18.55 -2.42
CA LEU A 130 -5.19 -17.55 -2.14
C LEU A 130 -5.45 -16.67 -3.39
N PRO A 131 -6.70 -16.55 -3.86
CA PRO A 131 -7.03 -15.69 -4.99
C PRO A 131 -6.94 -14.22 -4.58
N HIS A 132 -6.44 -13.40 -5.50
CA HIS A 132 -6.36 -11.96 -5.38
C HIS A 132 -7.07 -11.31 -6.57
N ARG A 133 -7.54 -10.09 -6.36
CA ARG A 133 -8.11 -9.26 -7.41
C ARG A 133 -7.24 -8.03 -7.63
N LEU A 134 -7.12 -7.66 -8.90
CA LEU A 134 -6.47 -6.42 -9.32
C LEU A 134 -7.52 -5.38 -9.68
N HIS A 135 -7.34 -4.18 -9.16
CA HIS A 135 -8.22 -3.03 -9.38
C HIS A 135 -7.39 -1.85 -9.84
N THR A 136 -7.56 -1.44 -11.10
CA THR A 136 -7.00 -0.18 -11.57
C THR A 136 -7.92 0.96 -11.13
N MET A 137 -7.32 2.02 -10.58
CA MET A 137 -8.03 3.25 -10.23
C MET A 137 -8.77 3.80 -11.46
N ALA A 138 -9.99 4.29 -11.24
CA ALA A 138 -10.74 4.96 -12.30
C ALA A 138 -10.08 6.29 -12.68
N ASP A 139 -10.22 6.69 -13.94
CA ASP A 139 -9.68 7.98 -14.43
C ASP A 139 -10.17 9.16 -13.60
N GLU A 140 -11.42 9.13 -13.13
CA GLU A 140 -12.00 10.16 -12.27
C GLU A 140 -11.24 10.32 -10.94
N ASP A 141 -10.84 9.21 -10.33
CA ASP A 141 -10.07 9.22 -9.08
C ASP A 141 -8.63 9.67 -9.33
N LEU A 142 -8.05 9.29 -10.47
CA LEU A 142 -6.74 9.79 -10.87
C LEU A 142 -6.77 11.31 -11.11
N GLU A 143 -7.82 11.84 -11.73
CA GLU A 143 -8.02 13.28 -11.91
C GLU A 143 -8.23 14.01 -10.58
N ARG A 144 -8.91 13.39 -9.60
CA ARG A 144 -9.01 13.92 -8.24
C ARG A 144 -7.63 13.96 -7.57
N LEU A 145 -6.83 12.91 -7.68
CA LEU A 145 -5.48 12.86 -7.12
C LEU A 145 -4.56 13.91 -7.75
N LYS A 146 -4.65 14.15 -9.07
CA LYS A 146 -3.90 15.23 -9.74
C LYS A 146 -4.23 16.61 -9.17
N LYS A 147 -5.50 16.87 -8.83
CA LYS A 147 -5.92 18.12 -8.19
C LYS A 147 -5.31 18.27 -6.78
N ILE A 148 -5.21 17.17 -6.03
CA ILE A 148 -4.65 17.16 -4.68
C ILE A 148 -3.11 17.27 -4.69
N ALA A 149 -2.46 16.63 -5.65
CA ALA A 149 -1.01 16.67 -5.83
C ALA A 149 -0.50 18.03 -6.33
N THR A 150 -1.40 18.97 -6.67
CA THR A 150 -0.98 20.36 -6.88
C THR A 150 -0.35 20.88 -5.58
N PRO A 151 0.85 21.52 -5.66
CA PRO A 151 1.60 21.88 -4.47
C PRO A 151 0.74 22.73 -3.54
N ILE A 152 0.62 22.28 -2.28
CA ILE A 152 0.03 23.04 -1.19
C ILE A 152 0.82 24.37 -1.13
N LYS A 153 0.22 25.47 -1.60
CA LYS A 153 0.83 26.81 -1.54
C LYS A 153 0.94 27.34 -0.10
N THR A 154 0.39 26.62 0.87
CA THR A 154 0.52 26.95 2.29
C THR A 154 1.94 26.63 2.75
N PRO A 155 2.69 27.58 3.34
CA PRO A 155 4.03 27.31 3.83
C PRO A 155 3.96 26.27 4.95
N MET A 156 4.48 25.07 4.70
CA MET A 156 4.54 23.93 5.64
C MET A 156 5.20 24.28 6.99
N SER A 157 5.97 25.38 7.02
CA SER A 157 6.55 25.97 8.24
C SER A 157 5.49 26.44 9.24
N SER A 158 4.31 26.88 8.82
CA SER A 158 3.27 27.34 9.75
C SER A 158 2.65 26.17 10.52
N LEU A 159 2.37 25.05 9.84
CA LEU A 159 1.78 23.85 10.45
C LEU A 159 2.76 23.15 11.40
N LEU A 160 4.05 23.10 11.05
CA LEU A 160 5.09 22.54 11.94
C LEU A 160 5.30 23.41 13.18
N ASN A 161 5.21 24.73 13.07
CA ASN A 161 5.31 25.61 14.22
C ASN A 161 4.16 25.37 15.21
N ASP A 162 2.92 25.20 14.75
CA ASP A 162 1.79 24.92 15.63
C ASP A 162 1.93 23.58 16.37
N VAL A 163 2.43 22.55 15.69
CA VAL A 163 2.75 21.25 16.32
C VAL A 163 3.85 21.40 17.36
N ILE A 164 4.99 22.02 17.01
CA ILE A 164 6.11 22.23 17.93
C ILE A 164 5.70 23.05 19.15
N GLN A 165 4.87 24.09 18.98
CA GLN A 165 4.37 24.91 20.09
C GLN A 165 3.41 24.12 20.99
N THR A 166 2.60 23.23 20.42
CA THR A 166 1.72 22.33 21.18
C THR A 166 2.53 21.36 22.06
N PHE A 167 3.70 20.90 21.59
CA PHE A 167 4.61 20.06 22.38
C PHE A 167 5.40 20.85 23.43
N LYS A 168 5.79 22.10 23.16
CA LYS A 168 6.50 22.96 24.13
C LYS A 168 5.66 23.33 25.36
N GLY A 169 4.33 23.29 25.26
CA GLY A 169 3.42 23.65 26.35
C GLY A 169 3.10 22.55 27.37
N ARG A 170 3.49 21.29 27.14
CA ARG A 170 3.22 20.19 28.08
C ARG A 170 4.44 19.96 28.98
N PRO A 171 4.34 20.12 30.32
CA PRO A 171 5.44 19.77 31.20
C PRO A 171 5.67 18.25 31.13
N HIS A 172 6.79 17.84 30.54
CA HIS A 172 7.26 16.46 30.62
C HIS A 172 7.56 16.15 32.10
N ARG A 173 6.74 15.29 32.71
CA ARG A 173 7.07 14.68 34.00
C ARG A 173 8.27 13.76 33.76
N LEU A 174 9.47 14.25 34.08
CA LEU A 174 10.68 13.45 34.11
C LEU A 174 10.46 12.27 35.05
N LEU A 175 10.61 11.04 34.55
CA LEU A 175 10.77 9.88 35.42
C LEU A 175 12.10 10.06 36.18
N PRO A 176 12.13 9.86 37.52
CA PRO A 176 13.33 10.08 38.31
C PRO A 176 14.44 9.11 37.87
N GLY A 177 15.62 9.64 37.53
CA GLY A 177 16.85 8.84 37.33
C GLY A 177 17.54 8.93 35.96
N ARG A 178 17.12 9.81 35.03
CA ARG A 178 17.86 10.01 33.77
C ARG A 178 18.41 11.43 33.65
N THR A 179 19.73 11.52 33.49
CA THR A 179 20.44 12.75 33.16
C THR A 179 19.95 13.32 31.82
N PRO A 180 19.86 14.65 31.67
CA PRO A 180 19.45 15.25 30.41
C PRO A 180 20.56 15.08 29.37
N LEU A 181 20.25 14.47 28.22
CA LEU A 181 21.09 14.62 27.03
C LEU A 181 20.91 16.04 26.52
N THR A 182 22.01 16.80 26.53
CA THR A 182 22.12 18.10 25.88
C THR A 182 21.67 17.99 24.43
N ALA A 183 20.52 18.59 24.10
CA ALA A 183 20.06 18.71 22.74
C ALA A 183 20.97 19.70 21.99
N MET A 184 21.88 19.19 21.16
CA MET A 184 22.54 19.97 20.12
C MET A 184 21.48 20.32 19.07
N THR A 185 21.00 21.55 19.13
CA THR A 185 20.15 22.15 18.11
C THR A 185 20.97 22.46 16.87
N SER A 186 20.83 21.62 15.85
CA SER A 186 20.97 22.04 14.45
C SER A 186 20.35 20.95 13.57
N PHE A 187 19.06 21.08 13.24
CA PHE A 187 18.47 20.31 12.15
C PHE A 187 18.27 21.27 10.98
N SER A 188 19.16 21.15 10.00
CA SER A 188 19.13 21.90 8.74
C SER A 188 17.99 21.37 7.87
N SER A 189 17.10 22.26 7.43
CA SER A 189 15.89 22.00 6.64
C SER A 189 16.18 21.62 5.17
N SER A 190 17.26 20.91 4.87
CA SER A 190 17.69 20.64 3.49
C SER A 190 17.89 19.16 3.22
N LYS A 191 16.79 18.41 3.12
CA LYS A 191 16.55 17.27 2.21
C LYS A 191 15.39 16.43 2.73
N LEU A 192 14.20 16.73 2.23
CA LEU A 192 13.15 15.74 2.09
C LEU A 192 12.88 15.69 0.59
N ASP A 193 13.72 14.94 -0.11
CA ASP A 193 13.39 14.48 -1.45
C ASP A 193 12.37 13.35 -1.26
N VAL A 194 11.09 13.71 -1.37
CA VAL A 194 9.99 12.76 -1.49
C VAL A 194 10.08 12.20 -2.91
N VAL A 195 10.37 10.90 -3.03
CA VAL A 195 10.29 10.08 -4.25
C VAL A 195 9.37 8.92 -3.99
#